data_AF-A0A6L2PJ03-F1
#
_entry.id   AF-A0A6L2PJ03-F1
#
_cell.length_a   1.000
_cell.length_b   1.000
_cell.length_c   1.000
_cell.angle_alpha   90.00
_cell.angle_beta   90.00
_cell.angle_gamma   90.00
#
_symmetry.space_group_name_H-M   'P 1'
#
loop_
_entity.id
_entity.type
_entity.pdbx_description
1 polymer ?
#
loop_
_entity_poly.entity_id
_entity_poly.type
_entity_poly.pdbx_seq_one_letter_code
_entity_poly.pdbx_strand_id
1 'polypeptide(L)'
;PSAASTALSHKAIMCIIEQQKISGCLDLNIFLLKAAAAWPGDISASRWKNSLYICCKIVLGLLASICSFGVMWYCFTVYDSLENVIENVVVLVEMTNLGAKAFSFNVYKKELYYLMESIPRNFFVDVSCHINNVQTPSTVSTINYVRRITIGMPTLYMFTVAAMVSHPLFAQSEDHGQNSSYTSHKDLLFKTWYPHMTDENSYYEIQYLCQTICATFTASFVVATDVTSIALLAYLAFQFQLLNDSVRDMSKNVMLKLKTDTRDRNARSESFKGLEKTGKIGRVSDSPMGNSRLRELQGHRKRYSSGDENDNAGSIQIALDETETESAQREIEAETLRYLKSCIRHHQSLL
;
A
#
# COMPACT_ATOMS: atom_id res chain seq x y z
N PRO A 1 -32.99 -15.88 -10.50
CA PRO A 1 -31.74 -15.75 -11.30
C PRO A 1 -31.23 -14.30 -11.44
N SER A 2 -32.10 -13.32 -11.72
CA SER A 2 -31.68 -11.92 -11.98
C SER A 2 -31.09 -11.20 -10.75
N ALA A 3 -31.64 -11.40 -9.55
CA ALA A 3 -31.18 -10.72 -8.32
C ALA A 3 -29.79 -11.18 -7.82
N ALA A 4 -29.41 -12.45 -8.07
CA ALA A 4 -28.10 -12.96 -7.69
C ALA A 4 -26.98 -12.44 -8.61
N SER A 5 -27.29 -12.26 -9.90
CA SER A 5 -26.37 -11.71 -10.89
C SER A 5 -26.06 -10.23 -10.64
N THR A 6 -27.04 -9.43 -10.19
CA THR A 6 -26.84 -8.01 -9.87
C THR A 6 -26.03 -7.82 -8.59
N ALA A 7 -26.23 -8.66 -7.57
CA ALA A 7 -25.45 -8.61 -6.34
C ALA A 7 -23.96 -8.95 -6.57
N LEU A 8 -23.65 -9.90 -7.46
CA LEU A 8 -22.27 -10.26 -7.80
C LEU A 8 -21.55 -9.13 -8.54
N SER A 9 -22.24 -8.48 -9.49
CA SER A 9 -21.71 -7.34 -10.24
C SER A 9 -21.40 -6.15 -9.34
N HIS A 10 -22.30 -5.81 -8.41
CA HIS A 10 -22.09 -4.69 -7.48
C HIS A 10 -20.86 -4.88 -6.57
N LYS A 11 -20.61 -6.13 -6.12
CA LYS A 11 -19.43 -6.44 -5.28
C LYS A 11 -18.12 -6.33 -6.05
N ALA A 12 -18.09 -6.79 -7.30
CA ALA A 12 -16.92 -6.65 -8.16
C ALA A 12 -16.57 -5.16 -8.39
N ILE A 13 -17.58 -4.31 -8.60
CA ILE A 13 -17.39 -2.86 -8.77
C ILE A 13 -16.79 -2.22 -7.51
N MET A 14 -17.26 -2.59 -6.31
CA MET A 14 -16.71 -2.06 -5.06
C MET A 14 -15.24 -2.44 -4.86
N CYS A 15 -14.84 -3.67 -5.21
CA CYS A 15 -13.44 -4.12 -5.16
C CYS A 15 -12.55 -3.27 -6.08
N ILE A 16 -13.01 -2.99 -7.30
CA ILE A 16 -12.30 -2.15 -8.26
C ILE A 16 -12.12 -0.73 -7.71
N ILE A 17 -13.18 -0.17 -7.09
CA ILE A 17 -13.13 1.16 -6.45
C ILE A 17 -12.11 1.19 -5.30
N GLU A 18 -12.03 0.14 -4.48
CA GLU A 18 -11.05 0.07 -3.39
C GLU A 18 -9.61 -0.04 -3.90
N GLN A 19 -9.35 -0.89 -4.89
CA GLN A 19 -8.03 -0.96 -5.54
C GLN A 19 -7.63 0.38 -6.15
N GLN A 20 -8.58 1.10 -6.77
CA GLN A 20 -8.33 2.41 -7.33
C GLN A 20 -7.96 3.46 -6.26
N LYS A 21 -8.57 3.38 -5.05
CA LYS A 21 -8.22 4.26 -3.92
C LYS A 21 -6.82 4.00 -3.39
N ILE A 22 -6.43 2.72 -3.29
CA ILE A 22 -5.08 2.31 -2.86
C ILE A 22 -4.05 2.82 -3.87
N SER A 23 -4.28 2.60 -5.16
CA SER A 23 -3.43 3.15 -6.23
C SER A 23 -3.28 4.65 -6.08
N GLY A 24 -4.39 5.38 -5.88
CA GLY A 24 -4.36 6.84 -5.76
C GLY A 24 -3.52 7.36 -4.60
N CYS A 25 -3.44 6.64 -3.47
CA CYS A 25 -2.57 7.03 -2.35
C CYS A 25 -1.08 6.77 -2.66
N LEU A 26 -0.78 5.66 -3.35
CA LEU A 26 0.58 5.38 -3.79
C LEU A 26 1.03 6.36 -4.88
N ASP A 27 0.16 6.67 -5.83
CA ASP A 27 0.40 7.63 -6.92
C ASP A 27 0.74 9.02 -6.35
N LEU A 28 0.06 9.43 -5.28
CA LEU A 28 0.37 10.68 -4.57
C LEU A 28 1.77 10.65 -3.93
N ASN A 29 2.16 9.54 -3.30
CA ASN A 29 3.51 9.37 -2.74
C ASN A 29 4.59 9.38 -3.84
N ILE A 30 4.34 8.68 -4.96
CA ILE A 30 5.22 8.68 -6.13
C ILE A 30 5.36 10.09 -6.69
N PHE A 31 4.26 10.85 -6.75
CA PHE A 31 4.29 12.25 -7.17
C PHE A 31 5.16 13.11 -6.24
N LEU A 32 5.01 12.97 -4.92
CA LEU A 32 5.83 13.69 -3.94
C LEU A 32 7.31 13.34 -4.08
N LEU A 33 7.66 12.05 -4.23
CA LEU A 33 9.04 11.61 -4.48
C LEU A 33 9.61 12.18 -5.78
N LYS A 34 8.81 12.26 -6.85
CA LYS A 34 9.23 12.87 -8.12
C LYS A 34 9.47 14.36 -7.96
N ALA A 35 8.55 15.08 -7.33
CA ALA A 35 8.66 16.50 -7.06
C ALA A 35 9.89 16.84 -6.20
N ALA A 36 10.20 16.00 -5.22
CA ALA A 36 11.33 16.19 -4.30
C ALA A 36 12.69 15.66 -4.84
N ALA A 37 12.79 15.33 -6.13
CA ALA A 37 13.97 14.70 -6.74
C ALA A 37 14.45 13.40 -6.04
N ALA A 38 13.59 12.72 -5.30
CA ALA A 38 13.88 11.51 -4.53
C ALA A 38 13.51 10.21 -5.27
N TRP A 39 12.71 10.30 -6.35
CA TRP A 39 12.22 9.13 -7.09
C TRP A 39 13.38 8.33 -7.71
N PRO A 40 13.46 7.01 -7.46
CA PRO A 40 14.56 6.18 -7.96
C PRO A 40 14.38 5.71 -9.41
N GLY A 41 13.14 5.74 -9.93
CA GLY A 41 12.81 5.23 -11.26
C GLY A 41 12.78 6.30 -12.36
N ASP A 42 12.41 5.87 -13.56
CA ASP A 42 12.17 6.79 -14.67
C ASP A 42 10.89 7.61 -14.43
N ILE A 43 10.93 8.90 -14.79
CA ILE A 43 9.76 9.79 -14.67
C ILE A 43 8.83 9.63 -15.87
N SER A 44 9.40 9.41 -17.05
CA SER A 44 8.68 9.34 -18.31
C SER A 44 9.34 8.33 -19.25
N ALA A 45 8.59 7.87 -20.25
CA ALA A 45 9.14 7.08 -21.35
C ALA A 45 10.14 7.88 -22.23
N SER A 46 10.11 9.22 -22.16
CA SER A 46 11.03 10.09 -22.90
C SER A 46 12.40 10.16 -22.23
N ARG A 47 13.45 9.73 -22.93
CA ARG A 47 14.85 9.80 -22.46
C ARG A 47 15.27 11.21 -22.04
N TRP A 48 14.89 12.24 -22.79
CA TRP A 48 15.26 13.63 -22.51
C TRP A 48 14.71 14.12 -21.16
N LYS A 49 13.46 13.78 -20.83
CA LYS A 49 12.84 14.17 -19.55
C LYS A 49 13.58 13.53 -18.37
N ASN A 50 13.99 12.26 -18.50
CA ASN A 50 14.75 11.58 -17.46
C ASN A 50 16.16 12.18 -17.32
N SER A 51 16.83 12.53 -18.42
CA SER A 51 18.13 13.22 -18.38
C SER A 51 18.04 14.58 -17.70
N LEU A 52 17.01 15.40 -18.01
CA LEU A 52 16.78 16.67 -17.33
C LEU A 52 16.52 16.49 -15.83
N TYR A 53 15.74 15.48 -15.46
CA TYR A 53 15.47 15.17 -14.06
C TYR A 53 16.75 14.79 -13.30
N ILE A 54 17.58 13.92 -13.87
CA ILE A 54 18.86 13.52 -13.28
C ILE A 54 19.79 14.74 -13.12
N CYS A 55 19.85 15.60 -14.14
CA CYS A 55 20.63 16.84 -14.08
C CYS A 55 20.12 17.75 -12.95
N CYS A 56 18.81 17.97 -12.86
CA CYS A 56 18.18 18.76 -11.80
C CYS A 56 18.50 18.19 -10.40
N LYS A 57 18.37 16.86 -10.22
CA LYS A 57 18.72 16.16 -8.98
C LYS A 57 20.18 16.37 -8.58
N ILE A 58 21.12 16.27 -9.53
CA ILE A 58 22.55 16.48 -9.29
C ILE A 58 22.84 17.93 -8.90
N VAL A 59 22.28 18.89 -9.64
CA VAL A 59 22.46 20.32 -9.35
C VAL A 59 21.93 20.69 -7.96
N LEU A 60 20.72 20.24 -7.62
CA LEU A 60 20.13 20.49 -6.30
C LEU A 60 20.91 19.79 -5.18
N GLY A 61 21.40 18.57 -5.41
CA GLY A 61 22.26 17.86 -4.46
C GLY A 61 23.60 18.56 -4.24
N LEU A 62 24.24 19.05 -5.31
CA LEU A 62 25.47 19.85 -5.21
C LEU A 62 25.23 21.16 -4.45
N LEU A 63 24.13 21.84 -4.75
CA LEU A 63 23.75 23.08 -4.06
C LEU A 63 23.58 22.84 -2.54
N ALA A 64 22.86 21.79 -2.18
CA ALA A 64 22.66 21.40 -0.78
C ALA A 64 23.98 21.02 -0.08
N SER A 65 24.88 20.33 -0.78
CA SER A 65 26.22 20.01 -0.26
C SER A 65 27.06 21.26 -0.01
N ILE A 66 27.01 22.25 -0.91
CA ILE A 66 27.74 23.52 -0.76
C ILE A 66 27.19 24.29 0.45
N CYS A 67 25.86 24.41 0.58
CA CYS A 67 25.23 25.04 1.74
C CYS A 67 25.61 24.33 3.06
N SER A 68 25.59 23.00 3.07
CA SER A 68 25.96 22.20 4.25
C SER A 68 27.42 22.41 4.64
N PHE A 69 28.33 22.45 3.66
CA PHE A 69 29.73 22.76 3.91
C PHE A 69 29.92 24.19 4.43
N GLY A 70 29.14 25.16 3.93
CA GLY A 70 29.15 26.54 4.41
C GLY A 70 28.69 26.69 5.86
N VAL A 71 27.64 25.95 6.29
CA VAL A 71 27.21 25.88 7.70
C VAL A 71 28.31 25.24 8.55
N MET A 72 28.84 24.10 8.11
CA MET A 72 29.90 23.39 8.82
C MET A 72 31.14 24.29 9.02
N TRP A 73 31.57 24.98 7.97
CA TRP A 73 32.70 25.90 8.03
C TRP A 73 32.42 27.09 8.95
N TYR A 74 31.20 27.65 8.91
CA TYR A 74 30.78 28.72 9.81
C TYR A 74 30.95 28.34 11.29
N CYS A 75 30.52 27.13 11.68
CA CYS A 75 30.71 26.59 13.04
C CYS A 75 32.18 26.54 13.48
N PHE A 76 33.13 26.40 12.54
CA PHE A 76 34.56 26.37 12.84
C PHE A 76 35.22 27.74 12.83
N THR A 77 34.62 28.75 12.20
CA THR A 77 35.24 30.08 12.07
C THR A 77 34.70 31.10 13.04
N VAL A 78 33.42 31.01 13.42
CA VAL A 78 32.75 32.02 14.25
C VAL A 78 32.54 31.46 15.66
N TYR A 79 33.53 31.71 16.53
CA TYR A 79 33.47 31.32 17.94
C TYR A 79 32.96 32.43 18.87
N ASP A 80 32.63 33.60 18.32
CA ASP A 80 32.42 34.81 19.13
C ASP A 80 31.11 34.80 19.93
N SER A 81 30.12 33.99 19.54
CA SER A 81 28.86 33.82 20.28
C SER A 81 28.44 32.36 20.35
N LEU A 82 28.27 31.86 21.59
CA LEU A 82 27.77 30.51 21.86
C LEU A 82 26.39 30.27 21.25
N GLU A 83 25.54 31.29 21.23
CA GLU A 83 24.18 31.22 20.67
C GLU A 83 24.23 30.89 19.17
N ASN A 84 25.06 31.62 18.41
CA ASN A 84 25.26 31.38 16.99
C ASN A 84 25.81 29.97 16.71
N VAL A 85 26.72 29.48 17.56
CA VAL A 85 27.27 28.13 17.43
C VAL A 85 26.17 27.08 17.67
N ILE A 86 25.36 27.23 18.72
CA ILE A 86 24.28 26.28 19.04
C ILE A 86 23.26 26.23 17.89
N GLU A 87 22.82 27.39 17.37
CA GLU A 87 21.89 27.46 16.24
C GLU A 87 22.42 26.69 15.02
N ASN A 88 23.68 26.91 14.64
CA ASN A 88 24.27 26.26 13.48
C ASN A 88 24.59 24.78 13.71
N VAL A 89 24.89 24.36 14.93
CA VAL A 89 25.04 22.94 15.27
C VAL A 89 23.73 22.20 15.07
N VAL A 90 22.58 22.78 15.45
CA VAL A 90 21.26 22.17 15.18
C VAL A 90 21.03 22.01 13.68
N VAL A 91 21.34 23.04 12.89
CA VAL A 91 21.25 22.97 11.41
C VAL A 91 22.19 21.90 10.84
N LEU A 92 23.42 21.80 11.34
CA LEU A 92 24.41 20.81 10.90
C LEU A 92 23.97 19.37 11.20
N VAL A 93 23.40 19.13 12.39
CA VAL A 93 22.84 17.82 12.76
C VAL A 93 21.70 17.44 11.80
N GLU A 94 20.81 18.38 11.49
CA GLU A 94 19.71 18.13 10.55
C GLU A 94 20.21 17.86 9.12
N MET A 95 21.20 18.62 8.64
CA MET A 95 21.83 18.36 7.33
C MET A 95 22.54 17.00 7.29
N THR A 96 23.14 16.57 8.40
CA THR A 96 23.77 15.24 8.51
C THR A 96 22.73 14.12 8.47
N ASN A 97 21.62 14.28 9.19
CA ASN A 97 20.49 13.35 9.17
C ASN A 97 19.89 13.22 7.76
N LEU A 98 19.68 14.36 7.10
CA LEU A 98 19.24 14.42 5.71
C LEU A 98 20.22 13.72 4.77
N GLY A 99 21.52 13.95 4.93
CA GLY A 99 22.57 13.26 4.17
C GLY A 99 22.51 11.75 4.35
N ALA A 100 22.30 11.26 5.58
CA ALA A 100 22.14 9.84 5.88
C ALA A 100 20.87 9.25 5.25
N LYS A 101 19.74 9.97 5.28
CA LYS A 101 18.50 9.58 4.60
C LYS A 101 18.70 9.51 3.09
N ALA A 102 19.31 10.54 2.49
CA ALA A 102 19.59 10.59 1.06
C ALA A 102 20.53 9.47 0.61
N PHE A 103 21.57 9.19 1.40
CA PHE A 103 22.46 8.06 1.17
C PHE A 103 21.70 6.74 1.21
N SER A 104 20.90 6.50 2.25
CA SER A 104 20.10 5.28 2.40
C SER A 104 19.13 5.08 1.23
N PHE A 105 18.40 6.12 0.82
CA PHE A 105 17.51 6.06 -0.34
C PHE A 105 18.24 5.76 -1.65
N ASN A 106 19.47 6.27 -1.82
CA ASN A 106 20.27 5.97 -3.02
C ASN A 106 20.83 4.55 -3.01
N VAL A 107 21.21 4.01 -1.84
CA VAL A 107 21.68 2.63 -1.69
C VAL A 107 20.56 1.65 -2.00
N TYR A 108 19.39 1.84 -1.42
CA TYR A 108 18.24 0.93 -1.55
C TYR A 108 17.28 1.30 -2.68
N LYS A 109 17.75 2.04 -3.69
CA LYS A 109 16.88 2.61 -4.73
C LYS A 109 16.20 1.55 -5.59
N LYS A 110 16.86 0.41 -5.83
CA LYS A 110 16.34 -0.67 -6.68
C LYS A 110 15.23 -1.43 -5.94
N GLU A 111 15.49 -1.70 -4.68
CA GLU A 111 14.59 -2.37 -3.74
C GLU A 111 13.36 -1.51 -3.49
N LEU A 112 13.54 -0.20 -3.25
CA LEU A 112 12.43 0.74 -3.09
C LEU A 112 11.57 0.82 -4.37
N TYR A 113 12.21 0.86 -5.55
CA TYR A 113 11.48 0.86 -6.82
C TYR A 113 10.65 -0.42 -7.00
N TYR A 114 11.26 -1.58 -6.77
CA TYR A 114 10.58 -2.87 -6.83
C TYR A 114 9.43 -2.96 -5.82
N LEU A 115 9.65 -2.50 -4.58
CA LEU A 115 8.62 -2.48 -3.55
C LEU A 115 7.44 -1.60 -3.95
N MET A 116 7.69 -0.39 -4.43
CA MET A 116 6.65 0.54 -4.89
C MET A 116 5.88 0.00 -6.11
N GLU A 117 6.54 -0.67 -7.05
CA GLU A 117 5.87 -1.25 -8.22
C GLU A 117 5.08 -2.53 -7.87
N SER A 118 5.60 -3.32 -6.95
CA SER A 118 5.01 -4.61 -6.58
C SER A 118 3.79 -4.45 -5.67
N ILE A 119 3.75 -3.46 -4.77
CA ILE A 119 2.65 -3.26 -3.81
C ILE A 119 1.26 -3.29 -4.48
N PRO A 120 0.96 -2.48 -5.53
CA PRO A 120 -0.35 -2.51 -6.17
C PRO A 120 -0.71 -3.86 -6.80
N ARG A 121 0.28 -4.59 -7.32
CA ARG A 121 0.08 -5.89 -7.99
C ARG A 121 -0.10 -7.03 -6.99
N ASN A 122 0.50 -6.88 -5.82
CA ASN A 122 0.58 -7.88 -4.77
C ASN A 122 -0.52 -7.78 -3.73
N PHE A 123 -1.45 -6.83 -3.86
CA PHE A 123 -2.64 -6.78 -3.02
C PHE A 123 -3.50 -8.02 -3.27
N PHE A 124 -3.36 -9.01 -2.39
CA PHE A 124 -4.17 -10.22 -2.40
C PHE A 124 -5.55 -9.92 -1.83
N VAL A 125 -6.41 -9.35 -2.66
CA VAL A 125 -7.84 -9.41 -2.42
C VAL A 125 -8.30 -10.74 -3.02
N ASP A 126 -8.26 -11.80 -2.22
CA ASP A 126 -8.92 -13.04 -2.61
C ASP A 126 -10.41 -12.72 -2.84
N VAL A 127 -10.81 -12.65 -4.11
CA VAL A 127 -12.19 -12.34 -4.55
C VAL A 127 -13.21 -13.28 -3.88
N SER A 128 -12.75 -14.42 -3.38
CA SER A 128 -13.53 -15.43 -2.65
C SER A 128 -13.88 -15.02 -1.21
N CYS A 129 -13.02 -14.22 -0.54
CA CYS A 129 -13.23 -13.78 0.85
C CYS A 129 -14.22 -12.60 0.96
N HIS A 130 -14.62 -12.02 -0.18
CA HIS A 130 -15.49 -10.84 -0.32
C HIS A 130 -16.96 -11.05 0.06
N ILE A 131 -17.36 -12.23 0.53
CA ILE A 131 -18.77 -12.51 0.80
C ILE A 131 -19.23 -11.95 2.15
N ASN A 132 -18.31 -11.75 3.11
CA ASN A 132 -18.66 -11.23 4.44
C ASN A 132 -18.41 -9.73 4.55
N ASN A 133 -19.50 -8.98 4.65
CA ASN A 133 -19.64 -7.52 4.69
C ASN A 133 -18.93 -6.80 5.87
N VAL A 134 -18.05 -7.48 6.60
CA VAL A 134 -17.54 -7.04 7.92
C VAL A 134 -16.15 -6.41 7.83
N GLN A 135 -15.41 -6.63 6.74
CA GLN A 135 -13.97 -6.34 6.68
C GLN A 135 -13.59 -5.03 5.96
N THR A 136 -14.53 -4.39 5.27
CA THR A 136 -14.29 -3.13 4.53
C THR A 136 -14.18 -1.86 5.38
N PRO A 137 -14.87 -1.68 6.53
CA PRO A 137 -14.87 -0.37 7.19
C PRO A 137 -13.53 -0.01 7.85
N SER A 138 -12.81 -0.99 8.43
CA SER A 138 -11.50 -0.76 9.05
C SER A 138 -10.44 -0.41 8.00
N THR A 139 -10.41 -1.16 6.90
CA THR A 139 -9.51 -0.96 5.75
C THR A 139 -9.64 0.44 5.15
N VAL A 140 -10.88 0.84 4.84
CA VAL A 140 -11.16 2.14 4.23
C VAL A 140 -10.76 3.28 5.17
N SER A 141 -10.95 3.12 6.48
CA SER A 141 -10.52 4.10 7.47
C SER A 141 -9.01 4.29 7.47
N THR A 142 -8.24 3.20 7.50
CA THR A 142 -6.77 3.24 7.49
C THR A 142 -6.22 3.87 6.21
N ILE A 143 -6.74 3.51 5.03
CA ILE A 143 -6.30 4.10 3.75
C ILE A 143 -6.60 5.61 3.73
N ASN A 144 -7.78 6.01 4.19
CA ASN A 144 -8.14 7.43 4.29
C ASN A 144 -7.23 8.18 5.28
N TYR A 145 -6.85 7.54 6.38
CA TYR A 145 -5.91 8.11 7.35
C TYR A 145 -4.51 8.32 6.73
N VAL A 146 -3.97 7.31 6.04
CA VAL A 146 -2.67 7.41 5.34
C VAL A 146 -2.72 8.52 4.27
N ARG A 147 -3.82 8.61 3.52
CA ARG A 147 -4.01 9.69 2.54
C ARG A 147 -4.03 11.07 3.20
N ARG A 148 -4.70 11.22 4.35
CA ARG A 148 -4.71 12.47 5.11
C ARG A 148 -3.32 12.85 5.61
N ILE A 149 -2.53 11.90 6.10
CA ILE A 149 -1.13 12.14 6.47
C ILE A 149 -0.32 12.57 5.24
N THR A 150 -0.52 11.88 4.11
CA THR A 150 0.22 12.15 2.86
C THR A 150 -0.02 13.56 2.33
N ILE A 151 -1.21 14.13 2.55
CA ILE A 151 -1.54 15.52 2.16
C ILE A 151 -1.16 16.51 3.27
N GLY A 152 -1.42 16.15 4.53
CA GLY A 152 -1.24 17.03 5.69
C GLY A 152 0.24 17.33 5.98
N MET A 153 1.11 16.32 5.93
CA MET A 153 2.54 16.49 6.24
C MET A 153 3.24 17.47 5.27
N PRO A 154 3.14 17.33 3.93
CA PRO A 154 3.69 18.32 3.02
C PRO A 154 3.11 19.72 3.21
N THR A 155 1.81 19.82 3.47
CA THR A 155 1.17 21.13 3.70
C THR A 155 1.74 21.84 4.92
N LEU A 156 1.90 21.10 6.03
CA LEU A 156 2.51 21.62 7.26
C LEU A 156 3.95 22.07 7.02
N TYR A 157 4.75 21.26 6.32
CA TYR A 157 6.14 21.60 6.03
C TYR A 157 6.27 22.80 5.09
N MET A 158 5.42 22.92 4.06
CA MET A 158 5.42 24.10 3.19
C MET A 158 5.07 25.37 3.98
N PHE A 159 4.16 25.28 4.95
CA PHE A 159 3.88 26.38 5.87
C PHE A 159 5.10 26.72 6.76
N THR A 160 5.78 25.72 7.32
CA THR A 160 7.00 25.92 8.11
C THR A 160 8.11 26.58 7.29
N VAL A 161 8.36 26.10 6.06
CA VAL A 161 9.36 26.69 5.16
C VAL A 161 8.97 28.13 4.79
N ALA A 162 7.69 28.38 4.49
CA ALA A 162 7.22 29.73 4.18
C ALA A 162 7.40 30.68 5.38
N ALA A 163 7.10 30.22 6.60
CA ALA A 163 7.33 30.99 7.83
C ALA A 163 8.82 31.27 8.05
N MET A 164 9.67 30.26 7.86
CA MET A 164 11.12 30.38 7.99
C MET A 164 11.72 31.37 6.98
N VAL A 165 11.29 31.32 5.72
CA VAL A 165 11.71 32.25 4.65
C VAL A 165 11.10 33.64 4.82
N SER A 166 9.97 33.75 5.52
CA SER A 166 9.35 35.05 5.79
C SER A 166 10.00 35.76 6.98
N HIS A 167 10.47 35.02 7.98
CA HIS A 167 10.95 35.59 9.24
C HIS A 167 12.07 36.64 9.06
N PRO A 168 13.18 36.38 8.32
CA PRO A 168 14.22 37.39 8.10
C PRO A 168 13.75 38.60 7.30
N LEU A 169 12.67 38.48 6.51
CA LEU A 169 12.12 39.57 5.70
C LEU A 169 11.26 40.53 6.52
N PHE A 170 10.60 40.02 7.57
CA PHE A 170 9.71 40.79 8.43
C PHE A 170 10.34 41.22 9.76
N ALA A 171 11.42 40.57 10.18
CA ALA A 171 12.24 41.00 11.30
C ALA A 171 12.98 42.31 10.91
N GLN A 172 12.26 43.43 10.92
CA GLN A 172 12.89 44.74 10.96
C GLN A 172 13.69 44.77 12.27
N SER A 173 15.01 44.84 12.15
CA SER A 173 15.89 45.07 13.29
C SER A 173 15.50 46.41 13.92
N GLU A 174 14.67 46.37 14.96
CA GLU A 174 14.32 47.52 15.80
C GLU A 174 15.49 47.92 16.70
N ASP A 175 16.73 47.92 16.17
CA ASP A 175 17.84 48.60 16.82
C ASP A 175 17.72 50.12 16.59
N HIS A 176 16.68 50.65 17.22
CA HIS A 176 16.57 52.02 17.70
C HIS A 176 17.62 52.24 18.80
N GLY A 177 18.78 52.78 18.43
CA GLY A 177 19.85 52.99 19.40
C GLY A 177 21.06 53.80 18.96
N GLN A 178 20.85 54.86 18.17
CA GLN A 178 21.63 56.11 18.20
C GLN A 178 23.18 55.99 18.11
N ASN A 179 23.72 56.28 16.90
CA ASN A 179 25.08 56.77 16.59
C ASN A 179 26.13 55.82 16.01
N SER A 180 25.81 54.59 15.64
CA SER A 180 26.79 53.74 14.96
C SER A 180 26.49 53.64 13.46
N SER A 181 27.34 54.25 12.63
CA SER A 181 27.34 54.19 11.15
C SER A 181 27.72 52.80 10.62
N TYR A 182 27.35 51.74 11.34
CA TYR A 182 27.55 50.37 10.90
C TYR A 182 26.34 49.94 10.10
N THR A 183 26.61 49.53 8.87
CA THR A 183 25.68 48.93 7.92
C THR A 183 24.81 47.89 8.62
N SER A 184 23.49 48.09 8.58
CA SER A 184 22.52 47.11 9.07
C SER A 184 22.71 45.80 8.29
N HIS A 185 23.40 44.84 8.90
CA HIS A 185 23.61 43.52 8.32
C HIS A 185 22.25 42.80 8.29
N LYS A 186 21.80 42.44 7.09
CA LYS A 186 20.60 41.61 6.92
C LYS A 186 20.95 40.16 7.27
N ASP A 187 20.14 39.55 8.12
CA ASP A 187 20.33 38.15 8.50
C ASP A 187 19.95 37.21 7.34
N LEU A 188 20.85 36.30 7.02
CA LEU A 188 20.58 35.20 6.08
C LEU A 188 19.68 34.15 6.73
N LEU A 189 19.01 33.33 5.91
CA LEU A 189 18.14 32.24 6.38
C LEU A 189 18.90 31.26 7.28
N PHE A 190 20.15 30.98 6.91
CA PHE A 190 21.11 30.27 7.75
C PHE A 190 22.41 31.09 7.82
N LYS A 191 23.01 31.14 9.01
CA LYS A 191 24.32 31.75 9.24
C LYS A 191 25.40 30.87 8.60
N THR A 192 25.74 31.15 7.35
CA THR A 192 26.74 30.37 6.59
C THR A 192 27.92 31.23 6.20
N TRP A 193 29.10 30.63 6.16
CA TRP A 193 30.29 31.29 5.66
C TRP A 193 30.34 31.25 4.13
N TYR A 194 30.57 32.40 3.50
CA TYR A 194 30.84 32.51 2.07
C TYR A 194 32.22 33.16 1.84
N PRO A 195 33.01 32.70 0.85
CA PRO A 195 34.38 33.19 0.60
C PRO A 195 34.47 34.65 0.12
N HIS A 196 33.34 35.30 -0.20
CA HIS A 196 33.27 36.74 -0.44
C HIS A 196 32.27 37.36 0.53
N MET A 197 32.80 38.03 1.55
CA MET A 197 32.02 38.73 2.57
C MET A 197 31.44 40.04 2.00
N THR A 198 30.14 40.00 1.71
CA THR A 198 29.06 40.85 2.26
C THR A 198 29.24 42.36 2.47
N ASP A 199 30.15 43.04 1.79
CA ASP A 199 30.13 44.52 1.81
C ASP A 199 29.26 45.11 0.68
N GLU A 200 28.90 44.29 -0.33
CA GLU A 200 28.02 44.69 -1.44
C GLU A 200 26.63 44.05 -1.32
N ASN A 201 25.59 44.90 -1.26
CA ASN A 201 24.18 44.53 -1.12
C ASN A 201 23.67 43.49 -2.14
N SER A 202 24.27 43.38 -3.33
CA SER A 202 23.76 42.52 -4.41
C SER A 202 23.99 41.02 -4.19
N TYR A 203 25.06 40.62 -3.50
CA TYR A 203 25.32 39.20 -3.26
C TYR A 203 24.41 38.60 -2.20
N TYR A 204 23.91 39.42 -1.28
CA TYR A 204 22.96 39.00 -0.26
C TYR A 204 21.69 38.38 -0.87
N GLU A 205 21.09 39.04 -1.85
CA GLU A 205 19.83 38.56 -2.47
C GLU A 205 20.01 37.22 -3.17
N ILE A 206 21.16 37.03 -3.84
CA ILE A 206 21.50 35.78 -4.52
C ILE A 206 21.71 34.65 -3.50
N GLN A 207 22.44 34.92 -2.42
CA GLN A 207 22.66 33.95 -1.34
C GLN A 207 21.35 33.59 -0.64
N TYR A 208 20.51 34.58 -0.36
CA TYR A 208 19.20 34.38 0.25
C TYR A 208 18.29 33.52 -0.62
N LEU A 209 18.22 33.81 -1.91
CA LEU A 209 17.44 33.02 -2.87
C LEU A 209 17.98 31.59 -2.98
N CYS A 210 19.30 31.44 -3.03
CA CYS A 210 19.97 30.14 -3.06
C CYS A 210 19.66 29.29 -1.81
N GLN A 211 19.79 29.87 -0.62
CA GLN A 211 19.44 29.21 0.64
C GLN A 211 17.95 28.88 0.72
N THR A 212 17.08 29.75 0.21
CA THR A 212 15.63 29.51 0.15
C THR A 212 15.29 28.31 -0.75
N ILE A 213 15.89 28.24 -1.95
CA ILE A 213 15.71 27.11 -2.87
C ILE A 213 16.24 25.83 -2.22
N CYS A 214 17.42 25.90 -1.60
CA CYS A 214 18.02 24.78 -0.89
C CYS A 214 17.10 24.29 0.25
N ALA A 215 16.65 25.18 1.13
CA ALA A 215 15.77 24.86 2.25
C ALA A 215 14.44 24.24 1.80
N THR A 216 13.84 24.80 0.74
CA THR A 216 12.60 24.28 0.16
C THR A 216 12.80 22.88 -0.41
N PHE A 217 13.92 22.67 -1.11
CA PHE A 217 14.29 21.38 -1.68
C PHE A 217 14.56 20.33 -0.59
N THR A 218 15.37 20.65 0.42
CA THR A 218 15.70 19.74 1.51
C THR A 218 14.46 19.37 2.33
N ALA A 219 13.60 20.35 2.63
CA ALA A 219 12.32 20.10 3.30
C ALA A 219 11.41 19.19 2.46
N SER A 220 11.28 19.46 1.16
CA SER A 220 10.49 18.62 0.25
C SER A 220 11.03 17.19 0.19
N PHE A 221 12.35 17.02 0.18
CA PHE A 221 13.00 15.71 0.22
C PHE A 221 12.67 14.95 1.51
N VAL A 222 12.88 15.56 2.68
CA VAL A 222 12.59 14.95 3.99
C VAL A 222 11.14 14.50 4.06
N VAL A 223 10.21 15.37 3.68
CA VAL A 223 8.78 15.07 3.69
C VAL A 223 8.46 13.91 2.76
N ALA A 224 8.94 13.95 1.52
CA ALA A 224 8.64 12.91 0.56
C ALA A 224 9.16 11.55 1.02
N THR A 225 10.37 11.49 1.61
CA THR A 225 10.94 10.24 2.14
C THR A 225 10.18 9.74 3.37
N ASP A 226 9.82 10.62 4.30
CA ASP A 226 9.17 10.24 5.56
C ASP A 226 7.72 9.80 5.32
N VAL A 227 6.98 10.55 4.49
CA VAL A 227 5.61 10.20 4.12
C VAL A 227 5.56 8.90 3.32
N THR A 228 6.51 8.68 2.40
CA THR A 228 6.62 7.39 1.70
C THR A 228 6.90 6.26 2.67
N SER A 229 7.81 6.45 3.63
CA SER A 229 8.13 5.42 4.64
C SER A 229 6.92 5.09 5.51
N ILE A 230 6.18 6.11 5.97
CA ILE A 230 4.93 5.93 6.72
C ILE A 230 3.89 5.19 5.87
N ALA A 231 3.73 5.55 4.60
CA ALA A 231 2.78 4.90 3.70
C ALA A 231 3.14 3.42 3.50
N LEU A 232 4.42 3.10 3.25
CA LEU A 232 4.91 1.73 3.12
C LEU A 232 4.69 0.91 4.39
N LEU A 233 4.99 1.47 5.56
CA LEU A 233 4.74 0.82 6.85
C LEU A 233 3.24 0.60 7.10
N ALA A 234 2.40 1.56 6.74
CA ALA A 234 0.95 1.42 6.85
C ALA A 234 0.41 0.34 5.90
N TYR A 235 0.96 0.23 4.69
CA TYR A 235 0.62 -0.84 3.76
C TYR A 235 1.06 -2.21 4.29
N LEU A 236 2.26 -2.31 4.84
CA LEU A 236 2.75 -3.54 5.47
C LEU A 236 1.85 -3.96 6.64
N ALA A 237 1.55 -3.03 7.55
CA ALA A 237 0.66 -3.27 8.68
C ALA A 237 -0.73 -3.72 8.20
N PHE A 238 -1.23 -3.11 7.12
CA PHE A 238 -2.49 -3.50 6.51
C PHE A 238 -2.47 -4.93 5.96
N GLN A 239 -1.41 -5.33 5.25
CA GLN A 239 -1.26 -6.71 4.76
C GLN A 239 -1.24 -7.72 5.92
N PHE A 240 -0.51 -7.42 7.01
CA PHE A 240 -0.53 -8.28 8.20
C PHE A 240 -1.89 -8.34 8.88
N GLN A 241 -2.63 -7.23 8.91
CA GLN A 241 -3.99 -7.21 9.43
C GLN A 241 -4.91 -8.11 8.59
N LEU A 242 -4.84 -8.01 7.26
CA LEU A 242 -5.59 -8.89 6.35
C LEU A 242 -5.22 -10.36 6.53
N LEU A 243 -3.94 -10.67 6.71
CA LEU A 243 -3.49 -12.03 6.98
C LEU A 243 -4.07 -12.57 8.30
N ASN A 244 -3.97 -11.78 9.38
CA ASN A 244 -4.48 -12.16 10.69
C ASN A 244 -5.99 -12.42 10.63
N ASP A 245 -6.71 -11.56 9.93
CA ASP A 245 -8.13 -11.66 9.68
C ASP A 245 -8.49 -12.92 8.85
N SER A 246 -7.73 -13.21 7.79
CA SER A 246 -7.87 -14.43 6.97
C SER A 246 -7.63 -15.69 7.79
N VAL A 247 -6.63 -15.70 8.68
CA VAL A 247 -6.32 -16.81 9.58
C VAL A 247 -7.42 -17.00 10.63
N ARG A 248 -7.93 -15.91 11.21
CA ARG A 248 -9.00 -15.95 12.23
C ARG A 248 -10.30 -16.50 11.65
N ASP A 249 -10.64 -16.13 10.42
CA ASP A 249 -11.87 -16.58 9.75
C ASP A 249 -11.66 -17.80 8.84
N MET A 250 -10.47 -18.41 8.86
CA MET A 250 -10.11 -19.56 8.02
C MET A 250 -11.09 -20.73 8.16
N SER A 251 -11.49 -21.10 9.38
CA SER A 251 -12.46 -22.17 9.62
C SER A 251 -13.81 -21.90 8.95
N LYS A 252 -14.30 -20.65 9.04
CA LYS A 252 -15.55 -20.24 8.40
C LYS A 252 -15.42 -20.27 6.88
N ASN A 253 -14.30 -19.80 6.34
CA ASN A 253 -14.03 -19.76 4.91
C ASN A 253 -13.92 -21.17 4.31
N VAL A 254 -13.23 -22.09 4.99
CA VAL A 254 -13.16 -23.51 4.61
C VAL A 254 -14.55 -24.14 4.63
N MET A 255 -15.35 -23.90 5.68
CA MET A 255 -16.71 -24.41 5.76
C MET A 255 -17.61 -23.85 4.65
N LEU A 256 -17.50 -22.56 4.32
CA LEU A 256 -18.25 -21.96 3.20
C LEU A 256 -17.85 -22.57 1.86
N LYS A 257 -16.55 -22.77 1.63
CA LYS A 257 -16.02 -23.38 0.41
C LYS A 257 -16.51 -24.82 0.23
N LEU A 258 -16.49 -25.61 1.30
CA LEU A 258 -17.03 -26.98 1.28
C LEU A 258 -18.54 -27.00 0.98
N LYS A 259 -19.31 -26.06 1.53
CA LYS A 259 -20.74 -25.92 1.21
C LYS A 259 -20.98 -25.56 -0.25
N THR A 260 -20.19 -24.66 -0.82
CA THR A 260 -20.30 -24.31 -2.24
C THR A 260 -19.90 -25.46 -3.16
N ASP A 261 -18.81 -26.16 -2.86
CA ASP A 261 -18.36 -27.31 -3.66
C ASP A 261 -19.38 -28.45 -3.62
N THR A 262 -20.00 -28.69 -2.47
CA THR A 262 -21.08 -29.68 -2.32
C THR A 262 -22.29 -29.30 -3.15
N ARG A 263 -22.67 -28.02 -3.12
CA ARG A 263 -23.80 -27.51 -3.92
C ARG A 263 -23.55 -27.65 -5.43
N ASP A 264 -22.33 -27.35 -5.88
CA ASP A 264 -21.96 -27.46 -7.30
C ASP A 264 -21.90 -28.92 -7.76
N ARG A 265 -21.41 -29.83 -6.92
CA ARG A 265 -21.46 -31.28 -7.18
C ARG A 265 -22.91 -31.78 -7.31
N ASN A 266 -23.80 -31.33 -6.42
CA ASN A 266 -25.21 -31.70 -6.46
C ASN A 266 -25.89 -31.17 -7.72
N ALA A 267 -25.65 -29.91 -8.11
CA ALA A 267 -26.20 -29.33 -9.33
C ALA A 267 -25.75 -30.07 -10.60
N ARG A 268 -24.47 -30.50 -10.66
CA ARG A 268 -23.96 -31.34 -11.76
C ARG A 268 -24.60 -32.72 -11.80
N SER A 269 -24.78 -33.35 -10.64
CA SER A 269 -25.44 -34.66 -10.53
C SER A 269 -26.90 -34.62 -10.99
N GLU A 270 -27.63 -33.55 -10.66
CA GLU A 270 -29.01 -33.35 -11.12
C GLU A 270 -29.09 -33.09 -12.63
N SER A 271 -28.17 -32.30 -13.17
CA SER A 271 -28.09 -32.05 -14.63
C SER A 271 -27.86 -33.34 -15.42
N PHE A 272 -27.00 -34.23 -14.93
CA PHE A 272 -26.72 -35.52 -15.59
C PHE A 272 -27.94 -36.45 -15.59
N LYS A 273 -28.70 -36.52 -14.49
CA LYS A 273 -29.96 -37.30 -14.41
C LYS A 273 -31.06 -36.75 -15.33
N GLY A 274 -31.04 -35.45 -15.62
CA GLY A 274 -31.93 -34.82 -16.59
C GLY A 274 -31.68 -35.29 -18.03
N LEU A 275 -30.41 -35.45 -18.42
CA LEU A 275 -30.02 -35.88 -19.76
C LEU A 275 -30.41 -37.34 -20.05
N GLU A 276 -30.37 -38.21 -19.04
CA GLU A 276 -30.72 -39.62 -19.19
C GLU A 276 -32.22 -39.82 -19.44
N LYS A 277 -33.06 -38.90 -18.97
CA LYS A 277 -34.52 -38.92 -19.20
C LYS A 277 -34.94 -38.38 -20.58
N THR A 278 -34.10 -37.62 -21.27
CA THR A 278 -34.38 -37.08 -22.61
C THR A 278 -33.80 -37.93 -23.74
N GLY A 279 -33.35 -39.15 -23.43
CA GLY A 279 -33.06 -40.22 -24.39
C GLY A 279 -34.30 -40.74 -25.14
N LYS A 280 -35.06 -39.84 -25.77
CA LYS A 280 -35.92 -40.17 -26.91
C LYS A 280 -35.04 -40.10 -28.16
N ILE A 281 -34.09 -41.03 -28.24
CA ILE A 281 -33.31 -41.28 -29.46
C ILE A 281 -34.34 -41.67 -30.51
N GLY A 282 -34.47 -40.82 -31.53
CA GLY A 282 -35.11 -41.20 -32.77
C GLY A 282 -34.44 -42.47 -33.29
N ARG A 283 -35.24 -43.51 -33.51
CA ARG A 283 -34.87 -44.70 -34.27
C ARG A 283 -34.21 -44.26 -35.58
N VAL A 284 -32.91 -44.47 -35.71
CA VAL A 284 -32.28 -44.67 -37.01
C VAL A 284 -32.17 -46.18 -37.20
N SER A 285 -32.61 -46.62 -38.37
CA SER A 285 -32.96 -47.99 -38.74
C SER A 285 -31.78 -48.96 -38.74
N ASP A 286 -32.06 -50.13 -38.18
CA ASP A 286 -31.48 -51.48 -38.25
C ASP A 286 -30.25 -51.78 -39.13
N SER A 287 -29.29 -52.50 -38.51
CA SER A 287 -28.62 -53.64 -39.14
C SER A 287 -28.31 -54.71 -38.08
N PRO A 288 -28.57 -56.01 -38.32
CA PRO A 288 -28.49 -57.05 -37.30
C PRO A 288 -27.22 -57.88 -37.41
N MET A 289 -26.56 -58.17 -36.27
CA MET A 289 -26.04 -59.50 -35.92
C MET A 289 -25.30 -59.46 -34.58
N GLY A 290 -25.51 -60.49 -33.76
CA GLY A 290 -24.50 -60.94 -32.80
C GLY A 290 -24.95 -61.07 -31.35
N ASN A 291 -25.43 -62.26 -30.99
CA ASN A 291 -25.65 -62.75 -29.63
C ASN A 291 -24.49 -62.46 -28.68
N SER A 292 -24.79 -62.13 -27.41
CA SER A 292 -24.20 -62.77 -26.22
C SER A 292 -24.87 -62.34 -24.91
N ARG A 293 -25.36 -63.37 -24.20
CA ARG A 293 -25.59 -63.55 -22.77
C ARG A 293 -24.83 -62.59 -21.83
N LEU A 294 -25.47 -62.08 -20.76
CA LEU A 294 -25.48 -62.68 -19.40
C LEU A 294 -25.73 -61.63 -18.28
N ARG A 295 -26.60 -62.01 -17.32
CA ARG A 295 -26.74 -61.60 -15.90
C ARG A 295 -27.35 -60.24 -15.50
N GLU A 296 -28.65 -60.35 -15.19
CA GLU A 296 -29.30 -59.98 -13.92
C GLU A 296 -28.44 -59.41 -12.78
N LEU A 297 -28.86 -58.23 -12.30
CA LEU A 297 -28.95 -57.89 -10.88
C LEU A 297 -30.00 -56.77 -10.70
N GLN A 298 -31.26 -57.16 -10.50
CA GLN A 298 -32.32 -56.24 -10.09
C GLN A 298 -32.21 -55.97 -8.58
N GLY A 299 -31.62 -54.83 -8.23
CA GLY A 299 -31.65 -54.27 -6.88
C GLY A 299 -32.93 -53.45 -6.65
N HIS A 300 -33.77 -53.94 -5.74
CA HIS A 300 -34.96 -53.30 -5.18
C HIS A 300 -34.74 -51.81 -4.82
N ARG A 301 -35.51 -50.91 -5.44
CA ARG A 301 -35.60 -49.50 -5.03
C ARG A 301 -36.95 -49.28 -4.33
N LYS A 302 -36.94 -49.25 -3.00
CA LYS A 302 -38.09 -48.88 -2.17
C LYS A 302 -38.51 -47.42 -2.47
N ARG A 303 -39.79 -47.22 -2.78
CA ARG A 303 -40.45 -45.90 -2.79
C ARG A 303 -40.64 -45.46 -1.34
N TYR A 304 -40.12 -44.30 -0.98
CA TYR A 304 -40.55 -43.60 0.24
C TYR A 304 -41.88 -42.91 -0.03
N SER A 305 -42.87 -43.30 0.77
CA SER A 305 -44.16 -42.63 0.87
C SER A 305 -43.98 -41.39 1.74
N SER A 306 -44.41 -40.24 1.22
CA SER A 306 -44.72 -39.06 2.00
C SER A 306 -45.84 -39.41 2.97
N GLY A 307 -45.61 -39.20 4.26
CA GLY A 307 -46.58 -39.46 5.33
C GLY A 307 -46.40 -38.45 6.45
N ASP A 308 -47.43 -37.63 6.56
CA ASP A 308 -47.87 -36.67 7.58
C ASP A 308 -47.02 -36.41 8.83
N GLU A 309 -46.89 -35.10 9.06
CA GLU A 309 -46.50 -34.43 10.29
C GLU A 309 -47.31 -34.97 11.48
N ASN A 310 -46.61 -35.44 12.50
CA ASN A 310 -47.16 -35.49 13.84
C ASN A 310 -46.07 -35.17 14.86
N ASP A 311 -46.32 -34.11 15.61
CA ASP A 311 -45.49 -33.59 16.68
C ASP A 311 -45.24 -34.67 17.74
N ASN A 312 -43.97 -35.06 17.90
CA ASN A 312 -43.52 -35.66 19.14
C ASN A 312 -42.04 -35.35 19.36
N ALA A 313 -41.77 -34.49 20.33
CA ALA A 313 -40.44 -34.14 20.82
C ALA A 313 -39.84 -35.31 21.60
N GLY A 314 -39.45 -36.37 20.89
CA GLY A 314 -38.56 -37.41 21.38
C GLY A 314 -37.15 -37.09 20.93
N SER A 315 -36.21 -37.02 21.86
CA SER A 315 -34.78 -36.90 21.61
C SER A 315 -34.27 -38.13 20.85
N ILE A 316 -34.36 -38.08 19.52
CA ILE A 316 -33.70 -39.01 18.62
C ILE A 316 -32.20 -38.63 18.65
N GLN A 317 -31.44 -39.32 19.49
CA GLN A 317 -30.00 -39.50 19.27
C GLN A 317 -29.86 -40.30 17.96
N ILE A 318 -29.81 -39.59 16.85
CA ILE A 318 -29.31 -40.12 15.59
C ILE A 318 -27.85 -40.45 15.88
N ALA A 319 -27.52 -41.73 16.04
CA ALA A 319 -26.16 -42.23 15.95
C ALA A 319 -25.71 -41.95 14.51
N LEU A 320 -25.28 -40.71 14.27
CA LEU A 320 -24.47 -40.38 13.12
C LEU A 320 -23.19 -41.21 13.27
N ASP A 321 -22.96 -42.01 12.24
CA ASP A 321 -21.84 -42.92 12.10
C ASP A 321 -20.53 -42.16 12.43
N GLU A 322 -19.88 -42.48 13.57
CA GLU A 322 -18.69 -41.78 14.06
C GLU A 322 -17.59 -41.70 12.97
N THR A 323 -17.58 -42.69 12.08
CA THR A 323 -16.74 -42.79 10.87
C THR A 323 -16.97 -41.69 9.84
N GLU A 324 -18.21 -41.20 9.64
CA GLU A 324 -18.49 -40.10 8.71
C GLU A 324 -17.97 -38.76 9.26
N THR A 325 -18.08 -38.56 10.58
CA THR A 325 -17.53 -37.39 11.26
C THR A 325 -15.99 -37.33 11.20
N GLU A 326 -15.30 -38.46 11.39
CA GLU A 326 -13.83 -38.50 11.25
C GLU A 326 -13.37 -38.19 9.82
N SER A 327 -14.08 -38.74 8.82
CA SER A 327 -13.79 -38.48 7.40
C SER A 327 -13.94 -37.00 7.05
N ALA A 328 -15.06 -36.38 7.44
CA ALA A 328 -15.30 -34.96 7.20
C ALA A 328 -14.28 -34.06 7.91
N GLN A 329 -13.88 -34.42 9.13
CA GLN A 329 -12.85 -33.69 9.87
C GLN A 329 -11.49 -33.74 9.18
N ARG A 330 -11.05 -34.90 8.70
CA ARG A 330 -9.78 -35.04 7.96
C ARG A 330 -9.78 -34.23 6.65
N GLU A 331 -10.91 -34.15 5.96
CA GLU A 331 -11.05 -33.33 4.74
C GLU A 331 -10.94 -31.83 5.05
N ILE A 332 -11.59 -31.38 6.14
CA ILE A 332 -11.48 -29.99 6.62
C ILE A 332 -10.04 -29.64 7.00
N GLU A 333 -9.35 -30.51 7.74
CA GLU A 333 -7.95 -30.29 8.15
C GLU A 333 -7.03 -30.21 6.93
N ALA A 334 -7.20 -31.11 5.95
CA ALA A 334 -6.39 -31.10 4.72
C ALA A 334 -6.60 -29.83 3.87
N GLU A 335 -7.85 -29.35 3.75
CA GLU A 335 -8.14 -28.13 3.00
C GLU A 335 -7.68 -26.88 3.74
N THR A 336 -7.79 -26.87 5.08
CA THR A 336 -7.23 -25.81 5.94
C THR A 336 -5.72 -25.70 5.76
N LEU A 337 -5.01 -26.84 5.75
CA LEU A 337 -3.55 -26.87 5.58
C LEU A 337 -3.13 -26.44 4.16
N ARG A 338 -3.90 -26.79 3.12
CA ARG A 338 -3.69 -26.27 1.76
C ARG A 338 -3.89 -24.76 1.69
N TYR A 339 -4.96 -24.26 2.29
CA TYR A 339 -5.25 -22.82 2.32
C TYR A 339 -4.12 -22.07 3.04
N LEU A 340 -3.75 -22.50 4.24
CA LEU A 340 -2.64 -21.92 5.01
C LEU A 340 -1.33 -21.94 4.23
N LYS A 341 -1.00 -23.06 3.56
CA LYS A 341 0.20 -23.17 2.73
C LYS A 341 0.17 -22.20 1.55
N SER A 342 -1.00 -21.97 0.95
CA SER A 342 -1.17 -20.97 -0.12
C SER A 342 -0.99 -19.55 0.42
N CYS A 343 -1.58 -19.22 1.57
CA CYS A 343 -1.41 -17.92 2.23
C CYS A 343 0.05 -17.66 2.61
N ILE A 344 0.73 -18.64 3.19
CA ILE A 344 2.16 -18.55 3.56
C ILE A 344 3.01 -18.36 2.31
N ARG A 345 2.85 -19.20 1.28
CA ARG A 345 3.62 -19.09 0.04
C ARG A 345 3.40 -17.74 -0.63
N HIS A 346 2.18 -17.22 -0.58
CA HIS A 346 1.88 -15.90 -1.10
C HIS A 346 2.61 -14.81 -0.31
N HIS A 347 2.49 -14.79 1.03
CA HIS A 347 3.19 -13.80 1.86
C HIS A 347 4.72 -13.91 1.75
N GLN A 348 5.26 -15.12 1.62
CA GLN A 348 6.68 -15.35 1.34
C GLN A 348 7.12 -14.85 -0.03
N SER A 349 6.21 -14.71 -1.01
CA SER A 349 6.53 -14.09 -2.30
C SER A 349 6.47 -12.56 -2.27
N LEU A 350 5.94 -11.98 -1.18
CA LEU A 350 5.88 -10.54 -0.95
C LEU A 350 7.08 -10.00 -0.18
N LEU A 351 7.72 -10.86 0.63
CA LEU A 351 8.98 -10.62 1.34
C LEU A 351 10.16 -10.94 0.42
#